data_AF-A0A8R7REA4-F1
#
_entry.id   AF-A0A8R7REA4-F1
#
_cell.length_a   1.000
_cell.length_b   1.000
_cell.length_c   1.000
_cell.angle_alpha   90.00
_cell.angle_beta   90.00
_cell.angle_gamma   90.00
#
_symmetry.space_group_name_H-M   'P 1'
#
loop_
_entity.id
_entity.type
_entity.pdbx_description
1 polymer ?
#
loop_
_entity_poly.entity_id
_entity_poly.type
_entity_poly.pdbx_seq_one_letter_code
_entity_poly.pdbx_strand_id
1 'polypeptide(L)'
;MVEKVSWHCCYRAGSVTFGLWELEQVSLETSESQGQLPSLQIHASIFRSNFPGEAISFTQEIVKHMVVAFSALELHLETIGHVFGAIVFLLLGMNRIRPAVRRLKLVLWRTSVRERCLPNCPCQPMDWRSQTVSFTHLQEVEITGFEGAGHEFDFLKLMLGCSPALKKMTLKLSRDVWSREHRRTIINDIFKAYPSVQCYVYLCSGFMHGYQNYD
;
A
#
# COMPACT_ATOMS: atom_id res chain seq x y z
N MET A 1 -31.33 -5.40 -1.18
CA MET A 1 -30.49 -6.57 -0.90
C MET A 1 -29.33 -6.47 -1.87
N VAL A 2 -28.14 -6.06 -1.44
CA VAL A 2 -26.96 -6.02 -2.33
C VAL A 2 -26.46 -7.45 -2.41
N GLU A 3 -26.41 -8.03 -3.61
CA GLU A 3 -25.89 -9.38 -3.79
C GLU A 3 -24.47 -9.50 -3.21
N LYS A 4 -24.18 -10.61 -2.54
CA LYS A 4 -22.83 -10.91 -2.08
C LYS A 4 -22.00 -11.24 -3.31
N VAL A 5 -21.13 -10.33 -3.71
CA VAL A 5 -20.27 -10.52 -4.88
C VAL A 5 -18.82 -10.56 -4.41
N SER A 6 -18.16 -11.68 -4.68
CA SER A 6 -16.73 -11.84 -4.43
C SER A 6 -16.09 -12.47 -5.65
N TRP A 7 -15.01 -11.86 -6.14
CA TRP A 7 -14.20 -12.42 -7.22
C TRP A 7 -12.75 -12.06 -7.03
N HIS A 8 -11.89 -12.82 -7.70
CA HIS A 8 -10.49 -12.52 -7.85
C HIS A 8 -10.09 -12.79 -9.30
N CYS A 9 -9.14 -12.01 -9.80
CA CYS A 9 -8.56 -12.14 -11.12
C CYS A 9 -7.05 -12.16 -10.95
N CYS A 10 -6.40 -13.21 -11.44
CA CYS A 10 -4.96 -13.38 -11.41
C CYS A 10 -4.35 -13.07 -12.78
N TYR A 11 -3.16 -12.50 -12.77
CA TYR A 11 -2.45 -12.08 -13.97
C TYR A 11 -1.22 -12.94 -14.19
N ARG A 12 -0.87 -13.10 -15.46
CA ARG A 12 0.41 -13.69 -15.82
C ARG A 12 1.54 -12.71 -15.49
N ALA A 13 2.65 -13.22 -14.97
CA ALA A 13 3.85 -12.42 -14.68
C ALA A 13 4.24 -11.54 -15.88
N GLY A 14 4.55 -10.28 -15.61
CA GLY A 14 4.92 -9.25 -16.57
C GLY A 14 3.81 -8.76 -17.51
N SER A 15 2.56 -9.25 -17.39
CA SER A 15 1.48 -8.87 -18.33
C SER A 15 0.92 -7.47 -18.09
N VAL A 16 0.85 -7.03 -16.84
CA VAL A 16 0.31 -5.74 -16.43
C VAL A 16 1.27 -5.12 -15.42
N THR A 17 1.94 -4.04 -15.81
CA THR A 17 3.03 -3.45 -15.02
C THR A 17 2.89 -1.94 -14.88
N PHE A 18 3.45 -1.40 -13.81
CA PHE A 18 3.64 0.03 -13.57
C PHE A 18 5.04 0.28 -12.99
N GLY A 19 5.92 0.90 -13.77
CA GLY A 19 7.33 0.95 -13.41
C GLY A 19 7.90 -0.46 -13.28
N LEU A 20 8.42 -0.81 -12.09
CA LEU A 20 8.86 -2.18 -11.76
C LEU A 20 7.80 -3.04 -11.08
N TRP A 21 6.61 -2.50 -10.81
CA TRP A 21 5.54 -3.24 -10.15
C TRP A 21 4.76 -4.06 -11.16
N GLU A 22 4.63 -5.36 -10.97
CA GLU A 22 3.65 -6.17 -11.69
C GLU A 22 2.39 -6.37 -10.88
N LEU A 23 1.25 -6.35 -11.56
CA LEU A 23 -0.02 -6.72 -10.98
C LEU A 23 -0.11 -8.25 -10.97
N GLU A 24 -0.33 -8.84 -9.80
CA GLU A 24 -0.45 -10.29 -9.64
C GLU A 24 -1.90 -10.71 -9.52
N GLN A 25 -2.66 -9.95 -8.73
CA GLN A 25 -4.05 -10.25 -8.43
C GLN A 25 -4.84 -8.99 -8.12
N VAL A 26 -6.09 -8.95 -8.57
CA VAL A 26 -7.11 -8.01 -8.09
C VAL A 26 -8.31 -8.81 -7.60
N SER A 27 -8.77 -8.53 -6.39
CA SER A 27 -9.99 -9.10 -5.85
C SER A 27 -10.93 -8.02 -5.32
N LEU A 28 -12.24 -8.30 -5.40
CA LEU A 28 -13.25 -7.52 -4.72
C LEU A 28 -13.99 -8.43 -3.74
N GLU A 29 -14.11 -7.98 -2.50
CA GLU A 29 -14.84 -8.68 -1.45
C GLU A 29 -15.91 -7.77 -0.84
N THR A 30 -17.17 -8.21 -0.88
CA THR A 30 -18.30 -7.47 -0.29
C THR A 30 -18.86 -8.16 0.97
N SER A 31 -18.04 -8.95 1.69
CA SER A 31 -18.49 -9.82 2.79
C SER A 31 -19.20 -9.08 3.94
N GLU A 32 -20.37 -9.59 4.35
CA GLU A 32 -21.14 -9.18 5.54
C GLU A 32 -20.70 -9.90 6.84
N SER A 33 -19.41 -10.17 7.03
CA SER A 33 -18.92 -10.44 8.39
C SER A 33 -19.09 -9.14 9.18
N GLN A 34 -19.98 -9.14 10.19
CA GLN A 34 -20.39 -7.95 10.95
C GLN A 34 -19.24 -6.94 11.14
N GLY A 35 -19.28 -5.84 10.37
CA GLY A 35 -18.31 -4.74 10.44
C GLY A 35 -17.19 -4.71 9.38
N GLN A 36 -17.07 -5.67 8.46
CA GLN A 36 -16.11 -5.60 7.37
C GLN A 36 -16.63 -4.71 6.23
N LEU A 37 -15.85 -3.68 5.87
CA LEU A 37 -16.14 -2.81 4.74
C LEU A 37 -15.88 -3.56 3.43
N PRO A 38 -16.70 -3.38 2.39
CA PRO A 38 -16.37 -3.91 1.07
C PRO A 38 -15.01 -3.37 0.62
N SER A 39 -14.15 -4.27 0.18
CA SER A 39 -12.73 -3.99 -0.07
C SER A 39 -12.32 -4.39 -1.49
N LEU A 40 -11.55 -3.49 -2.11
CA LEU A 40 -10.76 -3.80 -3.30
C LEU A 40 -9.36 -4.18 -2.82
N GLN A 41 -8.92 -5.39 -3.12
CA GLN A 41 -7.59 -5.88 -2.77
C GLN A 41 -6.74 -6.00 -4.03
N ILE A 42 -5.51 -5.50 -3.95
CA ILE A 42 -4.56 -5.47 -5.06
C ILE A 42 -3.26 -6.06 -4.57
N HIS A 43 -2.82 -7.11 -5.23
CA HIS A 43 -1.51 -7.74 -5.00
C HIS A 43 -0.58 -7.35 -6.14
N ALA A 44 0.60 -6.85 -5.77
CA ALA A 44 1.62 -6.48 -6.71
C ALA A 44 3.01 -6.78 -6.15
N SER A 45 3.92 -7.18 -7.01
CA SER A 45 5.31 -7.48 -6.65
C SER A 45 6.30 -6.79 -7.57
N ILE A 46 7.57 -6.81 -7.21
CA ILE A 46 8.64 -6.28 -8.05
C ILE A 46 8.97 -7.28 -9.16
N PHE A 47 8.71 -6.88 -10.40
CA PHE A 47 9.08 -7.60 -11.61
C PHE A 47 10.31 -6.98 -12.25
N ARG A 48 11.38 -7.77 -12.38
CA ARG A 48 12.60 -7.34 -13.06
C ARG A 48 12.41 -7.39 -14.56
N SER A 49 11.97 -6.28 -15.14
CA SER A 49 11.96 -6.09 -16.58
C SER A 49 12.77 -4.87 -16.99
N ASN A 50 13.31 -4.91 -18.21
CA ASN A 50 14.01 -3.78 -18.81
C ASN A 50 13.03 -2.71 -19.35
N PHE A 51 11.73 -2.99 -19.34
CA PHE A 51 10.69 -2.12 -19.90
C PHE A 51 9.73 -1.70 -18.79
N PRO A 52 9.89 -0.50 -18.22
CA PRO A 52 9.01 -0.05 -17.15
C PRO A 52 7.57 0.06 -17.64
N GLY A 53 6.64 -0.46 -16.84
CA GLY A 53 5.22 -0.45 -17.16
C GLY A 53 4.60 0.94 -17.14
N GLU A 54 3.57 1.14 -17.95
CA GLU A 54 2.85 2.40 -18.06
C GLU A 54 1.69 2.51 -17.06
N ALA A 55 1.46 3.71 -16.55
CA ALA A 55 0.35 3.97 -15.63
C ALA A 55 -1.04 3.71 -16.25
N ILE A 56 -1.19 3.96 -17.56
CA ILE A 56 -2.48 3.87 -18.24
C ILE A 56 -2.96 2.42 -18.32
N SER A 57 -2.12 1.50 -18.78
CA SER A 57 -2.47 0.07 -18.87
C SER A 57 -2.76 -0.51 -17.49
N PHE A 58 -1.92 -0.19 -16.50
CA PHE A 58 -2.08 -0.65 -15.12
C PHE A 58 -3.41 -0.20 -14.51
N THR A 59 -3.74 1.09 -14.62
CA THR A 59 -4.99 1.63 -14.04
C THR A 59 -6.23 1.17 -14.79
N GLN A 60 -6.19 1.06 -16.12
CA GLN A 60 -7.29 0.54 -16.93
C GLN A 60 -7.64 -0.89 -16.54
N GLU A 61 -6.63 -1.71 -16.25
CA GLU A 61 -6.86 -3.09 -15.82
C GLU A 61 -7.61 -3.15 -14.49
N ILE A 62 -7.19 -2.35 -13.50
CA ILE A 62 -7.81 -2.33 -12.18
C ILE A 62 -9.26 -1.81 -12.24
N VAL A 63 -9.54 -0.85 -13.12
CA VAL A 63 -10.90 -0.31 -13.32
C VAL A 63 -11.92 -1.38 -13.71
N LYS A 64 -11.49 -2.44 -14.42
CA LYS A 64 -12.38 -3.56 -14.81
C LYS A 64 -12.94 -4.31 -13.60
N HIS A 65 -12.27 -4.23 -12.46
CA HIS A 65 -12.65 -4.92 -11.21
C HIS A 65 -13.42 -4.02 -10.24
N MET A 66 -13.73 -2.78 -10.62
CA MET A 66 -14.52 -1.87 -9.79
C MET A 66 -16.00 -1.92 -10.19
N VAL A 67 -16.60 -3.12 -10.21
CA VAL A 67 -18.01 -3.30 -10.64
C VAL A 67 -19.02 -3.19 -9.50
N VAL A 68 -18.56 -3.21 -8.24
CA VAL A 68 -19.39 -2.94 -7.05
C VAL A 68 -18.72 -1.85 -6.19
N ALA A 69 -19.52 -1.12 -5.42
CA ALA A 69 -19.03 -0.09 -4.51
C ALA A 69 -18.15 -0.68 -3.39
N PHE A 70 -17.08 0.03 -3.06
CA PHE A 70 -16.16 -0.32 -1.98
C PHE A 70 -15.74 0.92 -1.20
N SER A 71 -15.28 0.72 0.02
CA SER A 71 -14.78 1.79 0.88
C SER A 71 -13.44 1.47 1.54
N ALA A 72 -12.94 0.24 1.37
CA ALA A 72 -11.61 -0.13 1.77
C ALA A 72 -10.74 -0.44 0.54
N LEU A 73 -9.48 -0.01 0.57
CA LEU A 73 -8.45 -0.40 -0.38
C LEU A 73 -7.36 -1.15 0.38
N GLU A 74 -7.14 -2.42 0.02
CA GLU A 74 -6.08 -3.25 0.59
C GLU A 74 -4.99 -3.47 -0.45
N LEU A 75 -3.78 -3.01 -0.16
CA LEU A 75 -2.62 -3.13 -1.05
C LEU A 75 -1.63 -4.09 -0.43
N HIS A 76 -1.37 -5.20 -1.13
CA HIS A 76 -0.40 -6.22 -0.74
C HIS A 76 0.79 -6.09 -1.68
N LEU A 77 1.87 -5.49 -1.18
CA LEU A 77 3.04 -5.16 -1.99
C LEU A 77 4.24 -5.99 -1.57
N GLU A 78 4.71 -6.85 -2.46
CA GLU A 78 5.96 -7.59 -2.27
C GLU A 78 7.13 -6.82 -2.88
N THR A 79 8.10 -6.47 -2.04
CA THR A 79 9.22 -5.62 -2.44
C THR A 79 10.51 -6.04 -1.78
N ILE A 80 11.54 -6.17 -2.61
CA ILE A 80 12.91 -6.52 -2.23
C ILE A 80 13.75 -5.28 -1.87
N GLY A 81 13.13 -4.18 -1.43
CA GLY A 81 13.81 -2.93 -1.06
C GLY A 81 13.51 -1.72 -1.95
N HIS A 82 12.65 -1.91 -2.95
CA HIS A 82 12.16 -0.84 -3.82
C HIS A 82 11.12 0.05 -3.14
N VAL A 83 11.08 1.31 -3.60
CA VAL A 83 10.13 2.32 -3.13
C VAL A 83 8.74 2.05 -3.71
N PHE A 84 7.71 2.12 -2.85
CA PHE A 84 6.32 1.85 -3.22
C PHE A 84 5.42 3.08 -3.34
N GLY A 85 5.89 4.26 -2.94
CA GLY A 85 5.01 5.44 -2.86
C GLY A 85 4.34 5.77 -4.20
N ALA A 86 5.05 5.60 -5.33
CA ALA A 86 4.47 5.85 -6.64
C ALA A 86 3.24 4.98 -6.96
N ILE A 87 3.30 3.67 -6.70
CA ILE A 87 2.16 2.77 -6.98
C ILE A 87 0.98 3.08 -6.05
N VAL A 88 1.25 3.35 -4.77
CA VAL A 88 0.18 3.68 -3.82
C VAL A 88 -0.51 5.00 -4.21
N PHE A 89 0.25 6.03 -4.58
CA PHE A 89 -0.30 7.32 -4.99
C PHE A 89 -0.99 7.26 -6.37
N LEU A 90 -0.51 6.43 -7.29
CA LEU A 90 -1.22 6.16 -8.54
C LEU A 90 -2.63 5.64 -8.25
N LEU A 91 -2.74 4.63 -7.39
CA LEU A 91 -4.01 3.98 -7.05
C LEU A 91 -4.95 4.91 -6.28
N LEU A 92 -4.46 5.54 -5.20
CA LEU A 92 -5.25 6.53 -4.45
C LEU A 92 -5.62 7.75 -5.30
N GLY A 93 -4.82 8.05 -6.33
CA GLY A 93 -5.05 9.10 -7.30
C GLY A 93 -6.17 8.80 -8.28
N MET A 94 -6.61 7.55 -8.45
CA MET A 94 -7.65 7.22 -9.43
C MET A 94 -9.00 7.85 -9.07
N ASN A 95 -9.68 8.46 -10.04
CA ASN A 95 -10.96 9.16 -9.82
C ASN A 95 -12.07 8.28 -9.23
N ARG A 96 -12.02 6.95 -9.45
CA ARG A 96 -12.97 5.99 -8.88
C ARG A 96 -12.60 5.53 -7.46
N ILE A 97 -11.31 5.56 -7.11
CA ILE A 97 -10.80 5.16 -5.79
C ILE A 97 -10.84 6.34 -4.82
N ARG A 98 -10.30 7.48 -5.22
CA ARG A 98 -10.10 8.68 -4.38
C ARG A 98 -11.35 9.11 -3.58
N PRO A 99 -12.56 9.22 -4.19
CA PRO A 99 -13.75 9.61 -3.45
C PRO A 99 -14.42 8.45 -2.70
N ALA A 100 -14.12 7.20 -3.05
CA ALA A 100 -14.77 6.01 -2.50
C ALA A 100 -14.08 5.50 -1.23
N VAL A 101 -12.74 5.52 -1.21
CA VAL A 101 -11.96 4.93 -0.12
C VAL A 101 -12.06 5.76 1.16
N ARG A 102 -12.40 5.07 2.25
CA ARG A 102 -12.39 5.55 3.64
C ARG A 102 -11.26 4.91 4.44
N ARG A 103 -10.83 3.70 4.08
CA ARG A 103 -9.75 2.96 4.75
C ARG A 103 -8.72 2.46 3.74
N LEU A 104 -7.45 2.75 4.00
CA LEU A 104 -6.31 2.17 3.30
C LEU A 104 -5.61 1.17 4.23
N LYS A 105 -5.38 -0.04 3.75
CA LYS A 105 -4.50 -1.02 4.40
C LYS A 105 -3.37 -1.35 3.45
N LEU A 106 -2.14 -1.11 3.88
CA LEU A 106 -0.93 -1.39 3.14
C LEU A 106 -0.16 -2.51 3.85
N VAL A 107 -0.01 -3.65 3.19
CA VAL A 107 0.75 -4.79 3.67
C VAL A 107 2.03 -4.89 2.85
N LEU A 108 3.17 -4.61 3.48
CA LEU A 108 4.49 -4.67 2.87
C LEU A 108 5.13 -6.02 3.16
N TRP A 109 5.26 -6.84 2.13
CA TRP A 109 5.95 -8.12 2.17
C TRP A 109 7.41 -7.90 1.79
N ARG A 110 8.30 -8.34 2.68
CA ARG A 110 9.73 -8.05 2.60
C ARG A 110 10.49 -9.37 2.54
N THR A 111 11.32 -9.52 1.53
CA THR A 111 12.27 -10.64 1.42
C THR A 111 13.47 -10.41 2.33
N SER A 112 14.15 -11.49 2.72
CA SER A 112 15.45 -11.41 3.42
C SER A 112 16.54 -10.78 2.54
N VAL A 113 16.46 -11.01 1.23
CA VAL A 113 17.33 -10.38 0.23
C VAL A 113 16.88 -8.96 -0.01
N ARG A 114 17.79 -8.00 0.19
CA ARG A 114 17.51 -6.57 0.00
C ARG A 114 18.38 -5.98 -1.09
N GLU A 115 17.73 -5.38 -2.07
CA GLU A 115 18.35 -4.53 -3.07
C GLU A 115 18.27 -3.07 -2.63
N ARG A 116 19.32 -2.32 -2.97
CA ARG A 116 19.25 -0.86 -2.84
C ARG A 116 18.47 -0.33 -4.03
N CYS A 117 17.35 0.33 -3.76
CA CYS A 117 16.67 1.14 -4.75
C CYS A 117 17.60 2.30 -5.17
N LEU A 118 18.13 2.24 -6.38
CA LEU A 118 19.05 3.26 -6.90
C LEU A 118 18.32 4.58 -7.19
N PRO A 119 19.04 5.72 -7.24
CA PRO A 119 18.50 6.96 -7.80
C PRO A 119 17.95 6.71 -9.21
N ASN A 120 16.82 7.34 -9.54
CA ASN A 120 16.11 7.15 -10.82
C ASN A 120 15.61 5.72 -11.09
N CYS A 121 15.44 4.90 -10.04
CA CYS A 121 14.85 3.58 -10.20
C CYS A 121 13.43 3.67 -10.79
N PRO A 122 13.09 2.85 -11.80
CA PRO A 122 11.78 2.89 -12.44
C PRO A 122 10.59 2.52 -11.52
N CYS A 123 10.82 2.07 -10.29
CA CYS A 123 9.75 1.90 -9.28
C CYS A 123 9.20 3.25 -8.77
N GLN A 124 9.81 4.37 -9.17
CA GLN A 124 9.37 5.73 -8.88
C GLN A 124 9.13 6.55 -10.15
N PRO A 125 8.25 6.10 -11.08
CA PRO A 125 8.07 6.77 -12.37
C PRO A 125 7.40 8.15 -12.25
N MET A 126 6.94 8.53 -11.05
CA MET A 126 6.37 9.82 -10.73
C MET A 126 6.99 10.38 -9.44
N ASP A 127 7.11 11.70 -9.36
CA ASP A 127 7.54 12.39 -8.14
C ASP A 127 6.42 12.41 -7.09
N TRP A 128 6.13 11.23 -6.54
CA TRP A 128 5.07 11.05 -5.56
C TRP A 128 5.31 11.85 -4.27
N ARG A 129 6.55 12.29 -4.01
CA ARG A 129 6.90 13.07 -2.82
C ARG A 129 6.43 14.52 -2.89
N SER A 130 6.19 15.03 -4.10
CA SER A 130 5.72 16.40 -4.35
C SER A 130 4.23 16.43 -4.68
N GLN A 131 3.49 15.35 -4.42
CA GLN A 131 2.07 15.26 -4.74
C GLN A 131 1.25 16.20 -3.86
N THR A 132 0.39 16.99 -4.50
CA THR A 132 -0.54 17.93 -3.85
C THR A 132 -1.97 17.40 -3.78
N VAL A 133 -2.17 16.12 -4.12
CA VAL A 133 -3.48 15.49 -4.16
C VAL A 133 -4.04 15.40 -2.74
N SER A 134 -5.30 15.82 -2.56
CA SER A 134 -6.00 15.69 -1.28
C SER A 134 -6.87 14.43 -1.25
N PHE A 135 -6.72 13.62 -0.20
CA PHE A 135 -7.52 12.44 0.11
C PHE A 135 -8.59 12.80 1.13
N THR A 136 -9.53 13.69 0.73
CA THR A 136 -10.55 14.31 1.63
C THR A 136 -11.49 13.33 2.32
N HIS A 137 -11.48 12.08 1.90
CA HIS A 137 -12.39 11.04 2.33
C HIS A 137 -11.71 9.95 3.16
N LEU A 138 -10.38 9.87 3.11
CA LEU A 138 -9.62 8.83 3.77
C LEU A 138 -9.60 9.10 5.28
N GLN A 139 -10.13 8.17 6.06
CA GLN A 139 -10.29 8.28 7.51
C GLN A 139 -9.32 7.39 8.29
N GLU A 140 -8.90 6.27 7.68
CA GLU A 140 -8.05 5.30 8.34
C GLU A 140 -6.91 4.83 7.42
N VAL A 141 -5.69 4.78 7.96
CA VAL A 141 -4.53 4.17 7.31
C VAL A 141 -3.91 3.13 8.23
N GLU A 142 -3.75 1.92 7.73
CA GLU A 142 -3.02 0.84 8.40
C GLU A 142 -1.83 0.42 7.53
N ILE A 143 -0.63 0.36 8.11
CA ILE A 143 0.58 -0.10 7.43
C ILE A 143 1.18 -1.26 8.21
N THR A 144 1.37 -2.40 7.55
CA THR A 144 2.02 -3.59 8.09
C THR A 144 3.34 -3.85 7.37
N GLY A 145 4.36 -4.29 8.10
CA GLY A 145 5.70 -4.54 7.55
C GLY A 145 6.53 -3.26 7.40
N PHE A 146 6.25 -2.26 8.23
CA PHE A 146 7.00 -0.99 8.24
C PHE A 146 8.41 -1.22 8.79
N GLU A 147 9.44 -0.77 8.07
CA GLU A 147 10.86 -1.00 8.38
C GLU A 147 11.62 0.26 8.81
N GLY A 148 10.99 1.44 8.70
CA GLY A 148 11.61 2.73 8.93
C GLY A 148 12.69 3.05 7.90
N ALA A 149 12.42 2.73 6.63
CA ALA A 149 13.22 3.25 5.52
C ALA A 149 12.82 4.71 5.21
N GLY A 150 13.74 5.50 4.62
CA GLY A 150 13.50 6.93 4.35
C GLY A 150 12.21 7.19 3.57
N HIS A 151 11.97 6.42 2.51
CA HIS A 151 10.75 6.52 1.71
C HIS A 151 9.48 6.15 2.47
N GLU A 152 9.56 5.33 3.52
CA GLU A 152 8.39 5.02 4.34
C GLU A 152 8.03 6.19 5.25
N PHE A 153 9.02 6.92 5.78
CA PHE A 153 8.78 8.15 6.53
C PHE A 153 8.21 9.26 5.63
N ASP A 154 8.73 9.39 4.40
CA ASP A 154 8.17 10.31 3.40
C ASP A 154 6.70 10.00 3.13
N PHE A 155 6.38 8.70 2.98
CA PHE A 155 5.01 8.24 2.81
C PHE A 155 4.11 8.60 4.00
N LEU A 156 4.55 8.39 5.25
CA LEU A 156 3.78 8.77 6.44
C LEU A 156 3.45 10.26 6.44
N LYS A 157 4.46 11.12 6.23
CA LYS A 157 4.29 12.57 6.23
C LYS A 157 3.28 13.02 5.18
N LEU A 158 3.35 12.44 3.97
CA LEU A 158 2.40 12.76 2.92
C LEU A 158 0.99 12.26 3.24
N MET A 159 0.84 11.04 3.75
CA MET A 159 -0.49 10.55 4.12
C MET A 159 -1.15 11.42 5.19
N LEU A 160 -0.37 11.86 6.19
CA LEU A 160 -0.84 12.77 7.24
C LEU A 160 -1.14 14.17 6.70
N GLY A 161 -0.31 14.71 5.79
CA GLY A 161 -0.48 16.04 5.21
C GLY A 161 -1.60 16.12 4.16
N CYS A 162 -1.81 15.06 3.37
CA CYS A 162 -2.74 15.04 2.25
C CYS A 162 -4.15 14.56 2.63
N SER A 163 -4.37 14.04 3.85
CA SER A 163 -5.62 13.41 4.27
C SER A 163 -6.31 14.20 5.39
N PRO A 164 -7.04 15.29 5.07
CA PRO A 164 -7.62 16.16 6.10
C PRO A 164 -8.71 15.48 6.96
N ALA A 165 -9.33 14.40 6.45
CA ALA A 165 -10.33 13.63 7.19
C ALA A 165 -9.74 12.44 7.96
N LEU A 166 -8.41 12.28 7.98
CA LEU A 166 -7.74 11.16 8.62
C LEU A 166 -7.93 11.24 10.14
N LYS A 167 -8.54 10.20 10.70
CA LYS A 167 -8.80 10.08 12.15
C LYS A 167 -7.85 9.12 12.82
N LYS A 168 -7.40 8.09 12.09
CA LYS A 168 -6.61 6.99 12.63
C LYS A 168 -5.47 6.60 11.71
N MET A 169 -4.27 6.47 12.28
CA MET A 169 -3.12 5.87 11.63
C MET A 169 -2.56 4.74 12.48
N THR A 170 -2.35 3.57 11.90
CA THR A 170 -1.82 2.39 12.59
C THR A 170 -0.59 1.86 11.87
N LEU A 171 0.54 1.77 12.57
CA LEU A 171 1.77 1.19 12.07
C LEU A 171 2.08 -0.09 12.81
N LYS A 172 2.25 -1.18 12.06
CA LYS A 172 2.74 -2.47 12.55
C LYS A 172 4.17 -2.64 12.04
N LEU A 173 5.11 -2.49 12.97
CA LEU A 173 6.54 -2.50 12.71
C LEU A 173 7.05 -3.91 12.46
N SER A 174 8.01 -4.06 11.55
CA SER A 174 8.82 -5.28 11.47
C SER A 174 9.73 -5.40 12.70
N ARG A 175 10.17 -6.62 13.02
CA ARG A 175 10.96 -6.90 14.26
C ARG A 175 12.23 -6.04 14.35
N ASP A 176 12.86 -5.72 13.22
CA ASP A 176 14.15 -5.02 13.15
C ASP A 176 14.07 -3.51 13.39
N VAL A 177 12.87 -2.92 13.39
CA VAL A 177 12.70 -1.46 13.55
C VAL A 177 12.81 -1.04 15.01
N TRP A 178 12.25 -1.83 15.91
CA TRP A 178 12.06 -1.44 17.30
C TRP A 178 13.36 -1.40 18.09
N SER A 179 14.37 -2.17 17.67
CA SER A 179 15.71 -2.14 18.24
C SER A 179 16.49 -0.87 17.92
N ARG A 180 15.99 -0.02 17.00
CA ARG A 180 16.69 1.20 16.55
C ARG A 180 16.01 2.44 17.12
N GLU A 181 16.51 2.93 18.26
CA GLU A 181 15.97 4.11 18.97
C GLU A 181 15.73 5.32 18.05
N HIS A 182 16.69 5.61 17.16
CA HIS A 182 16.58 6.72 16.21
C HIS A 182 15.32 6.68 15.33
N ARG A 183 14.94 5.49 14.81
CA ARG A 183 13.75 5.36 13.97
C ARG A 183 12.47 5.63 14.75
N ARG A 184 12.45 5.29 16.03
CA ARG A 184 11.28 5.51 16.91
C ARG A 184 11.09 6.99 17.22
N THR A 185 12.19 7.70 17.47
CA THR A 185 12.15 9.16 17.65
C THR A 185 11.54 9.83 16.42
N ILE A 186 11.97 9.46 15.22
CA ILE A 186 11.40 9.99 13.97
C ILE A 186 9.88 9.73 13.88
N ILE A 187 9.41 8.51 14.17
CA ILE A 187 7.97 8.19 14.15
C ILE A 187 7.21 9.07 15.15
N ASN A 188 7.72 9.16 16.37
CA ASN A 188 7.10 9.97 17.43
C ASN A 188 7.04 11.45 17.06
N ASP A 189 8.10 12.00 16.47
CA ASP A 189 8.15 13.39 16.06
C ASP A 189 7.18 13.67 14.91
N ILE A 190 7.08 12.75 13.92
CA ILE A 190 6.07 12.83 12.87
C ILE A 190 4.67 12.84 13.49
N PHE A 191 4.37 11.91 14.41
CA PHE A 191 3.02 11.83 15.00
C PHE A 191 2.67 13.01 15.89
N LYS A 192 3.63 13.55 16.64
CA LYS A 192 3.45 14.78 17.41
C LYS A 192 3.09 15.99 16.55
N ALA A 193 3.56 16.03 15.29
CA ALA A 193 3.21 17.11 14.36
C ALA A 193 1.75 17.06 13.89
N TYR A 194 1.03 15.95 14.11
CA TYR A 194 -0.37 15.76 13.69
C TYR A 194 -1.25 15.31 14.87
N PRO A 195 -1.45 16.14 15.91
CA PRO A 195 -2.14 15.76 17.14
C PRO A 195 -3.64 15.45 16.96
N SER A 196 -4.23 15.85 15.83
CA SER A 196 -5.63 15.54 15.49
C SER A 196 -5.85 14.09 15.04
N VAL A 197 -4.77 13.35 14.73
CA VAL A 197 -4.84 11.96 14.25
C VAL A 197 -4.48 11.01 15.39
N GLN A 198 -5.32 10.00 15.64
CA GLN A 198 -5.02 8.93 16.58
C GLN A 198 -4.00 7.98 15.97
N CYS A 199 -2.76 8.04 16.46
CA CYS A 199 -1.64 7.27 15.94
C CYS A 199 -1.29 6.10 16.87
N TYR A 200 -1.25 4.89 16.31
CA TYR A 200 -0.94 3.66 17.04
C TYR A 200 0.27 2.97 16.42
N VAL A 201 1.19 2.50 17.27
CA VAL A 201 2.37 1.74 16.86
C VAL A 201 2.36 0.39 17.57
N TYR A 202 2.40 -0.68 16.79
CA TYR A 202 2.44 -2.05 17.27
C TYR A 202 3.68 -2.76 16.75
N LEU A 203 4.14 -3.75 17.52
CA LEU A 203 5.14 -4.70 17.05
C LEU A 203 4.43 -5.87 16.38
N CYS A 204 4.89 -6.26 15.19
CA CYS A 204 4.45 -7.53 14.61
C CYS A 204 4.94 -8.69 15.50
N SER A 205 4.04 -9.24 16.33
CA SER A 205 4.26 -10.51 17.01
C SER A 205 3.95 -11.67 16.04
N GLY A 206 4.91 -12.01 15.19
CA GLY A 206 4.98 -13.28 14.45
C GLY A 206 4.14 -13.41 13.17
N PHE A 207 4.82 -13.62 12.04
CA PHE A 207 4.44 -14.60 11.02
C PHE A 207 5.72 -15.32 10.57
N MET A 208 5.68 -16.64 10.61
CA MET A 208 6.75 -17.57 10.26
C MET A 208 6.84 -17.70 8.74
N HIS A 209 8.06 -17.84 8.22
CA HIS A 209 8.31 -18.38 6.88
C HIS A 209 7.52 -19.67 6.67
N GLY A 210 6.61 -19.66 5.69
CA GLY A 210 6.17 -20.86 5.01
C GLY A 210 7.09 -21.12 3.81
N TYR A 211 8.27 -21.69 4.05
CA TYR A 211 8.96 -22.43 3.00
C TYR A 211 8.23 -23.77 2.86
N GLN A 212 7.44 -23.94 1.80
CA GLN A 212 7.16 -25.26 1.25
C GLN A 212 8.14 -25.44 0.09
N ASN A 213 9.26 -26.08 0.38
CA ASN A 213 10.02 -26.78 -0.64
C ASN A 213 9.19 -28.01 -1.01
N TYR A 214 8.83 -28.11 -2.29
CA TYR A 214 8.41 -29.38 -2.86
C TYR A 214 9.68 -30.15 -3.26
N ASP A 215 9.90 -31.29 -2.61
CA ASP A 215 10.49 -32.46 -3.26
C ASP A 215 9.32 -33.36 -3.71
#